data_AF-A0A0E3GQ94-F1
#
_entry.id   AF-A0A0E3GQ94-F1
#
_cell.length_a   1.000
_cell.length_b   1.000
_cell.length_c   1.000
_cell.angle_alpha   90.00
_cell.angle_beta   90.00
_cell.angle_gamma   90.00
#
_symmetry.space_group_name_H-M   'P 1'
#
loop_
_entity.id
_entity.type
_entity.pdbx_description
1 polymer ?
#
loop_
_entity_poly.entity_id
_entity_poly.type
_entity_poly.pdbx_seq_one_letter_code
_entity_poly.pdbx_strand_id
1 'polypeptide(L)'
;MKKDILSVLTKILYIVFIIETIILMWIVYNHIAGKIALYFGISYIFLTLFLIVYVPIVTIFNLKKLKWSYVRKRFFSFFILFVVFGALNYTFDYIFRPSSINLFRNISIALGLAFGISFSDVVLKKVK
;
A
#
# COMPACT_ATOMS: atom_id res chain seq x y z
N MET A 1 -9.61 28.48 4.57
CA MET A 1 -8.79 27.26 4.32
C MET A 1 -9.59 26.24 3.51
N LYS A 2 -9.42 26.14 2.18
CA LYS A 2 -10.02 25.04 1.39
C LYS A 2 -9.27 23.73 1.69
N LYS A 3 -9.93 22.78 2.37
CA LYS A 3 -9.44 21.39 2.47
C LYS A 3 -9.42 20.81 1.05
N ASP A 4 -8.32 20.18 0.68
CA ASP A 4 -8.26 19.43 -0.59
C ASP A 4 -9.12 18.18 -0.40
N ILE A 5 -10.28 18.15 -1.06
CA ILE A 5 -11.30 17.08 -0.94
C ILE A 5 -10.64 15.72 -1.18
N LEU A 6 -9.68 15.67 -2.11
CA LEU A 6 -8.97 14.47 -2.49
C LEU A 6 -8.14 13.90 -1.33
N SER A 7 -7.41 14.76 -0.60
CA SER A 7 -6.64 14.35 0.58
C SER A 7 -7.53 13.87 1.73
N VAL A 8 -8.70 14.48 1.91
CA VAL A 8 -9.68 14.02 2.93
C VAL A 8 -10.23 12.65 2.56
N LEU A 9 -10.65 12.46 1.29
CA LEU A 9 -11.14 11.19 0.78
C LEU A 9 -10.08 10.08 0.95
N THR A 10 -8.83 10.35 0.57
CA THR A 10 -7.73 9.38 0.73
C THR A 10 -7.61 8.93 2.19
N LYS A 11 -7.64 9.86 3.16
CA LYS A 11 -7.55 9.49 4.59
C LYS A 11 -8.72 8.63 5.04
N ILE A 12 -9.94 8.96 4.63
CA ILE A 12 -11.14 8.17 4.95
C ILE A 12 -10.98 6.75 4.40
N LEU A 13 -10.57 6.61 3.13
CA LEU A 13 -10.37 5.30 2.51
C LEU A 13 -9.32 4.46 3.25
N TYR A 14 -8.20 5.07 3.68
CA TYR A 14 -7.19 4.36 4.47
C TYR A 14 -7.72 3.92 5.84
N ILE A 15 -8.50 4.76 6.53
CA ILE A 15 -9.11 4.42 7.82
C ILE A 15 -10.09 3.25 7.65
N VAL A 16 -10.98 3.33 6.66
CA VAL A 16 -11.93 2.26 6.34
C VAL A 16 -11.19 0.97 6.03
N PHE A 17 -10.15 1.02 5.20
CA PHE A 17 -9.34 -0.14 4.86
C PHE A 17 -8.68 -0.79 6.08
N ILE A 18 -8.14 0.00 7.01
CA ILE A 18 -7.55 -0.52 8.25
C ILE A 18 -8.62 -1.19 9.12
N ILE A 19 -9.78 -0.55 9.30
CA ILE A 19 -10.90 -1.12 10.07
C ILE A 19 -11.37 -2.44 9.45
N GLU A 20 -11.55 -2.47 8.13
CA GLU A 20 -11.96 -3.70 7.44
C GLU A 20 -10.91 -4.81 7.57
N THR A 21 -9.61 -4.47 7.49
CA THR A 21 -8.51 -5.42 7.70
C THR A 21 -8.59 -6.05 9.09
N ILE A 22 -8.79 -5.25 10.13
CA ILE A 22 -8.88 -5.72 11.52
C ILE A 22 -10.09 -6.65 11.70
N ILE A 23 -11.25 -6.25 11.17
CA ILE A 23 -12.47 -7.06 11.25
C ILE A 23 -12.28 -8.37 10.47
N LEU A 24 -11.68 -8.34 9.28
CA LEU A 24 -11.43 -9.53 8.48
C LEU A 24 -10.48 -10.50 9.20
N MET A 25 -9.40 -9.98 9.79
CA MET A 25 -8.48 -10.80 10.60
C MET A 25 -9.22 -11.45 11.78
N TRP A 26 -10.11 -10.71 12.45
CA TRP A 26 -10.92 -11.25 13.54
C TRP A 26 -11.89 -12.35 13.08
N ILE A 27 -12.55 -12.17 11.93
CA ILE A 27 -13.43 -13.17 11.31
C ILE A 27 -12.66 -14.46 11.00
N VAL A 28 -11.51 -14.34 10.34
CA VAL A 28 -10.67 -15.48 9.95
C VAL A 28 -10.13 -16.21 11.18
N TYR A 29 -9.65 -15.46 12.19
CA TYR A 29 -9.11 -16.02 13.43
C TYR A 29 -10.15 -16.82 14.23
N ASN A 30 -11.39 -16.34 14.31
CA ASN A 30 -12.47 -17.02 15.03
C ASN A 30 -13.20 -18.07 14.18
N HIS A 31 -12.72 -18.39 12.97
CA HIS A 31 -13.35 -19.33 12.05
C HIS A 31 -14.84 -19.04 11.77
N ILE A 32 -15.22 -17.76 11.75
CA ILE A 32 -16.62 -17.35 11.52
C ILE A 32 -16.96 -17.58 10.05
N ALA A 33 -17.84 -18.54 9.80
CA ALA A 33 -18.32 -18.89 8.46
C ALA A 33 -19.75 -18.37 8.23
N GLY A 34 -20.12 -18.21 6.96
CA GLY A 34 -21.47 -17.87 6.54
C GLY A 34 -21.53 -16.74 5.52
N LYS A 35 -22.76 -16.39 5.10
CA LYS A 35 -22.99 -15.38 4.06
C LYS A 35 -22.41 -14.01 4.42
N ILE A 36 -22.52 -13.61 5.69
CA ILE A 36 -22.01 -12.31 6.18
C ILE A 36 -20.48 -12.23 6.03
N ALA A 37 -19.76 -13.26 6.50
CA ALA A 37 -18.31 -13.33 6.36
C ALA A 37 -17.87 -13.31 4.88
N LEU A 38 -18.61 -14.00 4.01
CA LEU A 38 -18.36 -14.02 2.57
C LEU A 38 -18.55 -12.63 1.95
N TYR A 39 -19.68 -11.96 2.20
CA TYR A 39 -19.94 -10.61 1.69
C TYR A 39 -18.92 -9.59 2.21
N PHE A 40 -18.50 -9.72 3.47
CA PHE A 40 -17.46 -8.87 4.04
C PHE A 40 -16.11 -9.08 3.34
N GLY A 41 -15.70 -10.34 3.12
CA GLY A 41 -14.48 -10.67 2.39
C GLY A 41 -14.49 -10.14 0.95
N ILE A 42 -15.65 -10.22 0.26
CA ILE A 42 -15.82 -9.63 -1.07
C ILE A 42 -15.65 -8.10 -1.03
N SER A 43 -16.30 -7.42 -0.08
CA SER A 43 -16.17 -5.95 0.10
C SER A 43 -14.70 -5.55 0.27
N TYR A 44 -13.99 -6.25 1.16
CA TYR A 44 -12.58 -6.01 1.42
C TYR A 44 -11.71 -6.19 0.18
N ILE A 45 -11.94 -7.25 -0.61
CA ILE A 45 -11.20 -7.48 -1.87
C ILE A 45 -11.45 -6.35 -2.85
N PHE A 46 -12.70 -5.93 -3.04
CA PHE A 46 -13.02 -4.79 -3.92
C PHE A 46 -12.35 -3.50 -3.46
N LEU A 47 -12.39 -3.20 -2.15
CA LEU A 47 -11.72 -2.03 -1.59
C LEU A 47 -10.20 -2.10 -1.80
N THR A 48 -9.60 -3.28 -1.60
CA THR A 48 -8.17 -3.51 -1.81
C THR A 48 -7.76 -3.24 -3.25
N LEU A 49 -8.48 -3.83 -4.21
CA LEU A 49 -8.23 -3.63 -5.64
C LEU A 49 -8.42 -2.18 -6.05
N PHE A 50 -9.46 -1.53 -5.53
CA PHE A 50 -9.69 -0.10 -5.74
C PHE A 50 -8.52 0.74 -5.24
N LEU A 51 -8.00 0.48 -4.04
CA LEU A 51 -6.86 1.20 -3.46
C LEU A 51 -5.56 0.98 -4.24
N ILE A 52 -5.31 -0.23 -4.72
CA ILE A 52 -4.14 -0.55 -5.55
C ILE A 52 -4.09 0.33 -6.80
N VAL A 53 -5.24 0.67 -7.39
CA VAL A 53 -5.33 1.54 -8.56
C VAL A 53 -5.39 3.02 -8.17
N TYR A 54 -6.19 3.37 -7.16
CA TYR A 54 -6.44 4.74 -6.73
C TYR A 54 -5.17 5.42 -6.21
N VAL A 55 -4.37 4.74 -5.37
CA VAL A 55 -3.22 5.34 -4.69
C VAL A 55 -2.13 5.78 -5.68
N PRO A 56 -1.71 4.96 -6.67
CA PRO A 56 -0.78 5.42 -7.72
C PRO A 56 -1.31 6.61 -8.51
N ILE A 57 -2.60 6.62 -8.87
CA ILE A 57 -3.22 7.72 -9.63
C ILE A 57 -3.13 9.03 -8.84
N VAL A 58 -3.54 9.03 -7.57
CA VAL A 58 -3.45 10.20 -6.68
C VAL A 58 -2.01 10.65 -6.50
N THR A 59 -1.09 9.71 -6.36
CA THR A 59 0.34 10.02 -6.23
C THR A 59 0.84 10.77 -7.46
N ILE A 60 0.53 10.30 -8.67
CA ILE A 60 0.93 10.97 -9.93
C ILE A 60 0.34 12.38 -10.01
N PHE A 61 -0.95 12.55 -9.67
CA PHE A 61 -1.58 13.88 -9.69
C PHE A 61 -0.96 14.84 -8.67
N ASN A 62 -0.58 14.37 -7.49
CA ASN A 62 0.05 15.21 -6.47
C ASN A 62 1.53 15.48 -6.78
N LEU A 63 2.26 14.54 -7.38
CA LEU A 63 3.64 14.74 -7.84
C LEU A 63 3.75 15.84 -8.90
N LYS A 64 2.78 15.95 -9.81
CA LYS A 64 2.74 17.01 -10.84
C LYS A 64 2.71 18.43 -10.25
N LYS A 65 2.28 18.58 -9.00
CA LYS A 65 2.20 19.88 -8.30
C LYS A 65 3.52 20.26 -7.60
N LEU A 66 4.49 19.34 -7.54
CA LEU A 66 5.74 19.49 -6.79
C LEU A 66 6.91 19.88 -7.70
N LYS A 67 7.93 20.56 -7.14
CA LYS A 67 9.17 20.86 -7.85
C LYS A 67 9.90 19.57 -8.27
N TRP A 68 10.43 19.54 -9.50
CA TRP A 68 11.11 18.36 -10.04
C TRP A 68 12.27 17.87 -9.17
N SER A 69 13.04 18.77 -8.54
CA SER A 69 14.13 18.40 -7.63
C SER A 69 13.64 17.55 -6.44
N TYR A 70 12.46 17.87 -5.91
CA TYR A 70 11.85 17.13 -4.82
C TYR A 70 11.31 15.77 -5.26
N VAL A 71 10.71 15.72 -6.46
CA VAL A 71 10.26 14.47 -7.08
C VAL A 71 11.44 13.53 -7.34
N ARG A 72 12.54 14.02 -7.89
CA ARG A 72 13.77 13.24 -8.14
C ARG A 72 14.32 12.62 -6.85
N LYS A 73 14.37 13.40 -5.75
CA LYS A 73 14.85 12.91 -4.44
C LYS A 73 13.97 11.75 -3.92
N ARG A 74 12.66 11.82 -4.14
CA ARG A 74 11.71 10.76 -3.75
C ARG A 74 11.90 9.49 -4.57
N PHE A 75 12.06 9.59 -5.89
CA PHE A 75 12.36 8.43 -6.71
C PHE A 75 13.67 7.77 -6.30
N PHE A 76 14.70 8.56 -5.97
CA PHE A 76 15.95 8.00 -5.44
C PHE A 76 15.74 7.23 -4.12
N SER A 77 14.99 7.81 -3.19
CA SER A 77 14.61 7.12 -1.94
C SER A 77 13.82 5.83 -2.20
N PHE A 78 12.89 5.87 -3.17
CA PHE A 78 12.12 4.71 -3.59
C PHE A 78 13.01 3.58 -4.11
N PHE A 79 13.96 3.88 -5.01
CA PHE A 79 14.87 2.86 -5.54
C PHE A 79 15.75 2.25 -4.46
N ILE A 80 16.29 3.06 -3.53
CA ILE A 80 17.07 2.54 -2.40
C ILE A 80 16.22 1.60 -1.55
N LEU A 81 15.02 2.03 -1.14
CA LEU A 81 14.14 1.20 -0.32
C LEU A 81 13.69 -0.06 -1.05
N PHE A 82 13.45 0.02 -2.36
CA PHE A 82 13.07 -1.13 -3.18
C PHE A 82 14.17 -2.18 -3.20
N VAL A 83 15.43 -1.77 -3.40
CA VAL A 83 16.58 -2.69 -3.37
C VAL A 83 16.75 -3.28 -1.97
N VAL A 84 16.67 -2.46 -0.93
CA VAL A 84 16.82 -2.91 0.47
C VAL A 84 15.72 -3.92 0.84
N PHE A 85 14.45 -3.59 0.62
CA PHE A 85 13.36 -4.53 0.92
C PHE A 85 13.37 -5.75 0.00
N GLY A 86 13.81 -5.61 -1.25
CA GLY A 86 13.97 -6.72 -2.17
C GLY A 86 15.01 -7.72 -1.69
N ALA A 87 16.19 -7.23 -1.31
CA ALA A 87 17.26 -8.02 -0.74
C ALA A 87 16.82 -8.69 0.58
N LEU A 88 16.22 -7.92 1.49
CA LEU A 88 15.71 -8.46 2.77
C LEU A 88 14.68 -9.57 2.56
N ASN A 89 13.67 -9.34 1.70
CA ASN A 89 12.65 -10.36 1.42
C ASN A 89 13.28 -11.61 0.79
N TYR A 90 14.20 -11.45 -0.15
CA TYR A 90 14.91 -12.58 -0.76
C TYR A 90 15.72 -13.37 0.27
N THR A 91 16.48 -12.68 1.14
CA THR A 91 17.26 -13.31 2.21
C THR A 91 16.36 -14.07 3.18
N PHE A 92 15.22 -13.48 3.59
CA PHE A 92 14.26 -14.18 4.44
C PHE A 92 13.65 -15.41 3.76
N ASP A 93 13.29 -15.30 2.48
CA ASP A 93 12.77 -16.44 1.72
C ASP A 93 13.82 -17.55 1.59
N TYR A 94 15.10 -17.18 1.41
CA TYR A 94 16.21 -18.13 1.37
C TYR A 94 16.43 -18.84 2.72
N ILE A 95 16.36 -18.13 3.84
CA ILE A 95 16.58 -18.70 5.18
C ILE A 95 15.41 -19.59 5.62
N PHE A 96 14.17 -19.10 5.45
CA PHE A 96 12.99 -19.76 6.00
C PHE A 96 12.29 -20.70 5.01
N ARG A 97 12.48 -20.51 3.70
CA ARG A 97 11.76 -21.21 2.63
C ARG A 97 12.63 -21.50 1.39
N PRO A 98 13.85 -22.05 1.55
CA PRO A 98 14.83 -22.18 0.46
C PRO A 98 14.32 -22.95 -0.77
N SER A 99 13.41 -23.91 -0.58
CA SER A 99 12.83 -24.74 -1.66
C SER A 99 11.70 -24.06 -2.44
N SER A 100 11.24 -22.87 -2.04
CA SER A 100 10.06 -22.21 -2.62
C SER A 100 10.25 -20.71 -2.85
N ILE A 101 11.49 -20.32 -3.18
CA ILE A 101 11.83 -18.92 -3.44
C ILE A 101 11.00 -18.39 -4.60
N ASN A 102 10.18 -17.39 -4.32
CA ASN A 102 9.30 -16.77 -5.31
C ASN A 102 9.71 -15.31 -5.53
N LEU A 103 10.48 -15.08 -6.59
CA LEU A 103 10.98 -13.76 -6.95
C LEU A 103 9.85 -12.76 -7.21
N PHE A 104 8.76 -13.18 -7.85
CA PHE A 104 7.62 -12.30 -8.13
C PHE A 104 7.01 -11.80 -6.82
N ARG A 105 6.75 -12.69 -5.85
CA ARG A 105 6.27 -12.32 -4.51
C ARG A 105 7.21 -11.34 -3.83
N ASN A 106 8.51 -11.62 -3.84
CA ASN A 106 9.50 -10.81 -3.14
C ASN A 106 9.60 -9.41 -3.75
N ILE A 107 9.56 -9.31 -5.09
CA ILE A 107 9.54 -8.04 -5.83
C ILE A 107 8.24 -7.28 -5.56
N SER A 108 7.07 -7.93 -5.58
CA SER A 108 5.77 -7.28 -5.32
C SER A 108 5.71 -6.68 -3.92
N ILE A 109 6.19 -7.41 -2.90
CA ILE A 109 6.24 -6.92 -1.51
C ILE A 109 7.19 -5.72 -1.40
N ALA A 110 8.40 -5.84 -1.95
CA ALA A 110 9.38 -4.76 -1.93
C ALA A 110 8.86 -3.49 -2.63
N LEU A 111 8.18 -3.66 -3.78
CA LEU A 111 7.58 -2.57 -4.53
C LEU A 111 6.50 -1.85 -3.72
N GLY A 112 5.57 -2.61 -3.11
CA GLY A 112 4.51 -2.05 -2.28
C GLY A 112 5.04 -1.28 -1.08
N LEU A 113 6.01 -1.85 -0.34
CA LEU A 113 6.61 -1.23 0.84
C LEU A 113 7.42 0.03 0.47
N ALA A 114 8.29 -0.07 -0.53
CA ALA A 114 9.12 1.06 -0.96
C ALA A 114 8.25 2.22 -1.47
N PHE A 115 7.20 1.91 -2.23
CA PHE A 115 6.25 2.90 -2.72
C PHE A 115 5.49 3.57 -1.57
N GLY A 116 4.90 2.76 -0.69
CA GLY A 116 4.13 3.25 0.47
C GLY A 116 4.95 4.19 1.34
N ILE A 117 6.19 3.82 1.69
CA ILE A 117 7.05 4.66 2.53
C ILE A 117 7.45 5.94 1.79
N SER A 118 7.95 5.81 0.56
CA SER A 118 8.50 6.95 -0.19
C SER A 118 7.46 8.00 -0.55
N PHE A 119 6.21 7.59 -0.80
CA PHE A 119 5.16 8.49 -1.29
C PHE A 119 3.99 8.69 -0.32
N SER A 120 4.01 8.10 0.88
CA SER A 120 2.95 8.22 1.90
C SER A 120 2.52 9.67 2.15
N ASP A 121 3.48 10.58 2.26
CA ASP A 121 3.20 11.99 2.54
C ASP A 121 2.68 12.76 1.32
N VAL A 122 3.05 12.35 0.09
CA VAL A 122 2.45 12.86 -1.15
C VAL A 122 0.98 12.47 -1.27
N VAL A 123 0.66 11.26 -0.82
CA VAL A 123 -0.69 10.70 -0.84
C VAL A 123 -1.55 11.31 0.27
N LEU A 124 -1.01 11.43 1.49
CA LEU A 124 -1.79 11.77 2.69
C LEU A 124 -1.75 13.26 3.06
N LYS A 125 -0.68 13.99 2.75
CA LYS A 125 -0.55 15.41 3.15
C LYS A 125 -0.91 16.33 1.99
N LYS A 126 -1.50 17.47 2.34
CA LYS A 126 -1.70 18.58 1.40
C LYS A 126 -0.32 19.06 0.96
N VAL A 127 -0.04 18.94 -0.33
CA VAL A 127 1.14 19.53 -0.96
C VAL A 127 1.13 21.04 -0.67
N LYS A 128 2.14 21.53 0.05
CA LYS A 128 2.45 22.96 0.20
C LYS A 128 3.32 23.41 -0.96
#